data_AF-A0A7V4JET3-F1
#
_entry.id   AF-A0A7V4JET3-F1
#
_cell.length_a   1.000
_cell.length_b   1.000
_cell.length_c   1.000
_cell.angle_alpha   90.00
_cell.angle_beta   90.00
_cell.angle_gamma   90.00
#
_symmetry.space_group_name_H-M   'P 1'
#
loop_
_entity.id
_entity.type
_entity.pdbx_description
1 polymer ?
#
loop_
_entity_poly.entity_id
_entity_poly.type
_entity_poly.pdbx_seq_one_letter_code
_entity_poly.pdbx_strand_id
1 'polypeptide(L)'
;DVLVSVLPPSAPKEEIAKLAAEGRIVDEGAYIVDLYAREGEPPAETFWVFPPNIQKVTQMVPGANRISYGTSTPAAIYAGYLLDGTIVQRGVLPPEGLDRAVRLKYVEDLKRAGLRIARRSTRWL
;
A
#
# COMPACT_ATOMS: atom_id res chain seq x y z
N ASP A 1 18.48 -19.02 -3.12
CA ASP A 1 18.44 -17.80 -2.30
C ASP A 1 19.06 -18.12 -0.95
N VAL A 2 20.28 -17.63 -0.70
CA VAL A 2 21.05 -17.97 0.52
C VAL A 2 20.41 -17.34 1.76
N LEU A 3 19.80 -16.15 1.63
CA LEU A 3 19.14 -15.47 2.74
C LEU A 3 17.87 -16.21 3.17
N VAL A 4 17.04 -16.62 2.21
CA VAL A 4 15.82 -17.39 2.50
C VAL A 4 16.14 -18.76 3.11
N SER A 5 17.25 -19.39 2.71
CA SER A 5 17.63 -20.71 3.22
C SER A 5 18.04 -20.77 4.70
N VAL A 6 18.36 -19.63 5.32
CA VAL A 6 18.74 -19.55 6.75
C VAL A 6 17.62 -19.04 7.64
N LEU A 7 16.51 -18.58 7.05
CA LEU A 7 15.35 -18.13 7.81
C LEU A 7 14.49 -19.33 8.22
N PRO A 8 13.86 -19.29 9.41
CA PRO A 8 12.85 -20.27 9.75
C PRO A 8 11.73 -20.26 8.70
N PRO A 9 11.09 -21.41 8.43
CA PRO A 9 9.92 -21.46 7.56
C PRO A 9 8.86 -20.45 8.02
N SER A 10 8.22 -19.78 7.07
CA SER A 10 7.05 -18.96 7.38
C SER A 10 5.93 -19.85 7.92
N ALA A 11 5.17 -19.35 8.89
CA ALA A 11 4.00 -20.05 9.40
C ALA A 11 2.99 -20.34 8.26
N PRO A 12 2.28 -21.48 8.29
CA PRO A 12 1.21 -21.77 7.35
C PRO A 12 0.15 -20.67 7.33
N LYS A 13 -0.46 -20.42 6.16
CA LYS A 13 -1.46 -19.36 5.99
C LYS A 13 -2.69 -19.55 6.89
N GLU A 14 -3.07 -20.80 7.18
CA GLU A 14 -4.16 -21.15 8.08
C GLU A 14 -3.83 -20.80 9.53
N GLU A 15 -2.58 -21.00 9.94
CA GLU A 15 -2.10 -20.63 11.28
C GLU A 15 -2.08 -19.11 11.44
N ILE A 16 -1.58 -18.38 10.44
CA ILE A 16 -1.58 -16.90 10.45
C ILE A 16 -3.01 -16.38 10.55
N ALA A 17 -3.94 -16.92 9.76
CA ALA A 17 -5.34 -16.51 9.79
C ALA A 17 -6.00 -16.78 11.16
N LYS A 18 -5.72 -17.94 11.77
CA LYS A 18 -6.18 -18.27 13.13
C LYS A 18 -5.64 -17.28 14.15
N LEU A 19 -4.33 -17.04 14.16
CA LEU A 19 -3.69 -16.13 15.10
C LEU A 19 -4.18 -14.68 14.96
N ALA A 20 -4.43 -14.23 13.72
CA ALA A 20 -5.03 -12.93 13.45
C ALA A 20 -6.47 -12.84 13.99
N ALA A 21 -7.30 -13.86 13.72
CA ALA A 21 -8.69 -13.93 14.19
C ALA A 21 -8.80 -13.96 15.72
N GLU A 22 -7.87 -14.64 16.41
CA GLU A 22 -7.75 -14.66 17.87
C GLU A 22 -7.18 -13.36 18.45
N GLY A 23 -6.79 -12.39 17.62
CA GLY A 23 -6.14 -11.14 18.06
C GLY A 23 -4.72 -11.33 18.60
N ARG A 24 -4.13 -12.51 18.41
CA ARG A 24 -2.77 -12.84 18.88
C ARG A 24 -1.68 -12.24 17.99
N ILE A 25 -2.02 -11.95 16.73
CA ILE A 25 -1.23 -11.11 15.85
C ILE A 25 -2.09 -9.93 15.44
N VAL A 26 -1.55 -8.73 15.62
CA VAL A 26 -2.15 -7.46 15.20
C VAL A 26 -1.13 -6.69 14.36
N ASP A 27 -1.61 -5.95 13.37
CA ASP A 27 -0.78 -4.99 12.67
C ASP A 27 -1.56 -3.69 12.38
N GLU A 28 -1.06 -2.59 12.91
CA GLU A 28 -1.62 -1.25 12.67
C GLU A 28 -0.54 -0.28 12.23
N GLY A 29 -0.87 0.60 11.29
CA GLY A 29 0.08 1.56 10.76
C GLY A 29 -0.37 2.19 9.46
N ALA A 30 0.36 3.23 9.07
CA ALA A 30 0.08 4.04 7.90
C ALA A 30 1.38 4.36 7.16
N TYR A 31 1.28 4.55 5.85
CA TYR A 31 2.30 5.26 5.09
C TYR A 31 1.98 6.74 5.13
N ILE A 32 2.94 7.57 5.51
CA ILE A 32 2.74 9.00 5.74
C ILE A 32 3.62 9.78 4.77
N VAL A 33 3.02 10.75 4.08
CA VAL A 33 3.74 11.73 3.25
C VAL A 33 3.46 13.11 3.81
N ASP A 34 4.49 13.73 4.36
CA ASP A 34 4.45 15.10 4.85
C ASP A 34 5.05 16.05 3.80
N LEU A 35 4.30 17.10 3.49
CA LEU A 35 4.73 18.16 2.58
C LEU A 35 4.95 19.43 3.40
N TYR A 36 6.21 19.83 3.49
CA TYR A 36 6.65 21.03 4.19
C TYR A 36 6.69 22.21 3.22
N ALA A 37 6.08 23.33 3.61
CA ALA A 37 6.24 24.58 2.88
C ALA A 37 7.58 25.25 3.20
N ARG A 38 8.08 25.03 4.42
CA ARG A 38 9.32 25.58 4.97
C ARG A 38 9.96 24.59 5.93
N GLU A 39 11.28 24.56 5.95
CA GLU A 39 12.05 23.77 6.90
C GLU A 39 11.83 24.29 8.33
N GLY A 40 11.69 23.37 9.30
CA GLY A 40 11.48 23.71 10.70
C GLY A 40 10.03 24.06 11.10
N GLU A 41 9.11 24.20 10.15
CA GLU A 41 7.67 24.37 10.40
C GLU A 41 6.92 23.02 10.36
N PRO A 42 5.73 22.89 10.97
CA PRO A 42 4.89 21.71 10.78
C PRO A 42 4.51 21.49 9.30
N PRO A 43 4.17 20.24 8.89
CA PRO A 43 3.74 19.96 7.53
C PRO A 43 2.54 20.84 7.12
N ALA A 44 2.64 21.48 5.95
CA ALA A 44 1.53 22.23 5.36
C ALA A 44 0.43 21.27 4.89
N GLU A 45 0.83 20.08 4.45
CA GLU A 45 -0.08 18.99 4.10
C GLU A 45 0.49 17.66 4.58
N THR A 46 -0.40 16.79 5.07
CA THR A 46 -0.05 15.41 5.41
C THR A 46 -1.04 14.48 4.72
N PHE A 47 -0.52 13.44 4.07
CA PHE A 47 -1.29 12.35 3.52
C PHE A 47 -1.01 11.07 4.29
N TRP A 48 -2.07 10.34 4.63
CA TRP A 48 -1.97 9.02 5.24
C TRP A 48 -2.61 7.99 4.33
N VAL A 49 -1.92 6.88 4.13
CA VAL A 49 -2.44 5.68 3.48
C VAL A 49 -2.51 4.56 4.50
N PHE A 50 -3.71 4.03 4.71
CA PHE A 50 -4.01 2.97 5.66
C PHE A 50 -4.42 1.72 4.89
N PRO A 51 -3.53 0.73 4.74
CA PRO A 51 -3.95 -0.59 4.26
C PRO A 51 -4.80 -1.28 5.34
N PRO A 52 -5.61 -2.29 4.96
CA PRO A 52 -6.36 -3.07 5.93
C PRO A 52 -5.41 -3.80 6.90
N ASN A 53 -5.87 -4.02 8.14
CA ASN A 53 -5.14 -4.80 9.13
C ASN A 53 -5.15 -6.31 8.78
N ILE A 54 -4.35 -7.09 9.49
CA ILE A 54 -4.11 -8.51 9.24
C ILE A 54 -5.38 -9.34 9.38
N GLN A 55 -6.29 -8.96 10.28
CA GLN A 55 -7.60 -9.60 10.40
C GLN A 55 -8.38 -9.46 9.09
N LYS A 56 -8.40 -8.27 8.50
CA LYS A 56 -9.11 -8.06 7.24
C LYS A 56 -8.34 -8.64 6.05
N VAL A 57 -7.03 -8.44 6.00
CA VAL A 57 -6.17 -8.91 4.92
C VAL A 57 -6.24 -10.43 4.80
N THR A 58 -6.13 -11.18 5.89
CA THR A 58 -6.15 -12.66 5.84
C THR A 58 -7.49 -13.24 5.38
N GLN A 59 -8.60 -12.50 5.54
CA GLN A 59 -9.90 -12.85 4.96
C GLN A 59 -9.94 -12.65 3.44
N MET A 60 -9.18 -11.69 2.92
CA MET A 60 -9.13 -11.35 1.49
C MET A 60 -8.06 -12.17 0.75
N VAL A 61 -6.89 -12.32 1.37
CA VAL A 61 -5.70 -12.98 0.84
C VAL A 61 -5.06 -13.79 1.97
N PRO A 62 -5.38 -15.10 2.06
CA PRO A 62 -4.85 -15.96 3.12
C PRO A 62 -3.32 -15.95 3.18
N GLY A 63 -2.77 -15.71 4.38
CA GLY A 63 -1.32 -15.65 4.63
C GLY A 63 -0.65 -14.30 4.35
N ALA A 64 -1.39 -13.30 3.84
CA ALA A 64 -0.88 -11.94 3.71
C ALA A 64 -1.00 -11.17 5.04
N ASN A 65 -0.23 -10.08 5.14
CA ASN A 65 -0.29 -9.10 6.23
C ASN A 65 -0.44 -7.69 5.65
N ARG A 66 -0.59 -6.67 6.49
CA ARG A 66 -0.76 -5.28 6.04
C ARG A 66 0.36 -4.82 5.11
N ILE A 67 1.61 -5.22 5.38
CA ILE A 67 2.77 -4.79 4.60
C ILE A 67 2.75 -5.43 3.21
N SER A 68 2.59 -6.75 3.13
CA SER A 68 2.54 -7.43 1.84
C SER A 68 1.32 -7.01 1.03
N TYR A 69 0.16 -6.82 1.66
CA TYR A 69 -1.02 -6.30 0.99
C TYR A 69 -0.81 -4.86 0.49
N GLY A 70 -0.28 -3.98 1.35
CA GLY A 70 -0.02 -2.57 1.06
C GLY A 70 1.02 -2.34 -0.03
N THR A 71 1.93 -3.29 -0.25
CA THR A 71 2.94 -3.24 -1.32
C THR A 71 2.48 -3.97 -2.59
N SER A 72 1.96 -5.18 -2.47
CA SER A 72 1.63 -6.03 -3.62
C SER A 72 0.37 -5.58 -4.35
N THR A 73 -0.61 -5.00 -3.65
CA THR A 73 -1.83 -4.46 -4.29
C THR A 73 -1.49 -3.31 -5.25
N PRO A 74 -0.72 -2.28 -4.86
CA PRO A 74 -0.26 -1.26 -5.80
C PRO A 74 0.52 -1.82 -6.99
N ALA A 75 1.39 -2.81 -6.75
CA ALA A 75 2.15 -3.45 -7.83
C ALA A 75 1.24 -4.20 -8.82
N ALA A 76 0.25 -4.95 -8.32
CA ALA A 76 -0.70 -5.70 -9.14
C ALA A 76 -1.57 -4.76 -10.00
N ILE A 77 -2.07 -3.66 -9.44
CA ILE A 77 -2.83 -2.65 -10.20
C ILE A 77 -1.95 -2.04 -11.30
N TYR A 78 -0.71 -1.68 -10.97
CA TYR A 78 0.23 -1.10 -11.93
C TYR A 78 0.56 -2.09 -13.06
N ALA A 79 0.77 -3.37 -12.73
CA ALA A 79 0.95 -4.43 -13.71
C ALA A 79 -0.29 -4.58 -14.61
N GLY A 80 -1.50 -4.45 -14.06
CA GLY A 80 -2.74 -4.41 -14.85
C GLY A 80 -2.74 -3.29 -15.88
N TYR A 81 -2.30 -2.09 -15.50
CA TYR A 81 -2.22 -0.94 -16.41
C TYR A 81 -1.22 -1.13 -17.56
N LEU A 82 -0.15 -1.90 -17.32
CA LEU A 82 0.78 -2.28 -18.39
C LEU A 82 0.15 -3.29 -19.35
N LEU A 83 -0.64 -4.23 -18.81
CA LEU A 83 -1.28 -5.29 -19.60
C LEU A 83 -2.46 -4.78 -20.43
N ASP A 84 -3.25 -3.84 -19.90
CA ASP A 84 -4.44 -3.31 -20.56
C ASP A 84 -4.15 -2.09 -21.47
N GLY A 85 -2.91 -1.63 -21.52
CA GLY A 85 -2.48 -0.51 -22.35
C GLY A 85 -2.80 0.87 -21.77
N THR A 86 -3.24 0.97 -20.51
CA THR A 86 -3.38 2.25 -19.81
C THR A 86 -2.02 2.96 -19.67
N ILE A 87 -0.94 2.19 -19.48
CA ILE A 87 0.45 2.66 -19.54
C ILE A 87 1.09 2.07 -20.79
N VAL A 88 1.46 2.93 -21.73
CA VAL A 88 2.08 2.54 -23.01
C VAL A 88 3.56 2.92 -23.11
N GLN A 89 4.01 3.79 -22.22
CA GLN A 89 5.37 4.30 -22.20
C GLN A 89 6.37 3.16 -21.93
N ARG A 90 7.47 3.14 -22.68
CA ARG A 90 8.52 2.11 -22.60
C ARG A 90 9.68 2.58 -21.73
N GLY A 91 10.43 1.63 -21.18
CA GLY A 91 11.62 1.88 -20.38
C GLY A 91 11.36 1.83 -18.88
N VAL A 92 12.31 2.35 -18.09
CA VAL A 92 12.19 2.44 -16.62
C VAL A 92 11.48 3.74 -16.28
N LEU A 93 10.26 3.63 -15.77
CA LEU A 93 9.41 4.79 -15.48
C LEU A 93 8.98 4.77 -14.02
N PRO A 94 9.27 5.84 -13.27
CA PRO A 94 8.71 5.99 -11.94
C PRO A 94 7.22 6.37 -12.06
N PRO A 95 6.37 6.05 -11.07
CA PRO A 95 4.95 6.41 -11.07
C PRO A 95 4.71 7.92 -11.28
N GLU A 96 5.62 8.77 -10.82
CA GLU A 96 5.59 10.24 -10.96
C GLU A 96 5.73 10.70 -12.42
N GLY A 97 6.36 9.89 -13.27
CA GLY A 97 6.52 10.14 -14.69
C GLY A 97 5.29 9.83 -15.54
N LEU A 98 4.24 9.27 -14.94
CA LEU A 98 2.98 8.98 -15.64
C LEU A 98 2.11 10.22 -15.79
N ASP A 99 1.29 10.20 -16.84
CA ASP A 99 0.27 11.21 -17.08
C ASP A 99 -0.62 11.39 -15.85
N ARG A 100 -1.00 12.64 -15.56
CA ARG A 100 -1.82 12.98 -14.39
C ARG A 100 -3.11 12.17 -14.34
N ALA A 101 -3.74 11.92 -15.48
CA ALA A 101 -4.98 11.13 -15.55
C ALA A 101 -4.76 9.67 -15.08
N VAL A 102 -3.66 9.04 -15.50
CA VAL A 102 -3.30 7.67 -15.09
C VAL A 102 -2.99 7.64 -13.59
N ARG A 103 -2.24 8.63 -13.08
CA ARG A 103 -1.94 8.72 -11.64
C ARG A 103 -3.20 8.88 -10.79
N LEU A 104 -4.16 9.70 -11.23
CA LEU A 104 -5.44 9.86 -10.52
C LEU A 104 -6.26 8.57 -10.54
N LYS A 105 -6.34 7.90 -11.71
CA LYS A 105 -7.01 6.60 -11.82
C LYS A 105 -6.38 5.56 -10.89
N TYR A 106 -5.05 5.53 -10.82
CA TYR A 106 -4.29 4.62 -9.96
C TYR A 106 -4.67 4.81 -8.49
N VAL A 107 -4.72 6.05 -8.02
CA VAL A 107 -5.14 6.37 -6.64
C VAL A 107 -6.58 5.91 -6.37
N GLU A 108 -7.50 6.07 -7.32
CA GLU A 108 -8.87 5.58 -7.17
C GLU A 108 -8.97 4.05 -7.14
N ASP A 109 -8.17 3.35 -7.94
CA ASP A 109 -8.13 1.89 -7.92
C ASP A 109 -7.53 1.36 -6.61
N LEU A 110 -6.53 2.04 -6.03
CA LEU A 110 -6.01 1.71 -4.69
C LEU A 110 -7.10 1.84 -3.61
N LYS A 111 -7.90 2.91 -3.66
CA LYS A 111 -9.04 3.10 -2.75
C LYS A 111 -10.08 1.98 -2.91
N ARG A 112 -10.40 1.61 -4.15
CA ARG A 112 -11.32 0.48 -4.45
C ARG A 112 -10.77 -0.85 -3.93
N ALA A 113 -9.46 -1.02 -3.92
CA ALA A 113 -8.78 -2.18 -3.33
C ALA A 113 -8.64 -2.08 -1.80
N GLY A 114 -9.25 -1.10 -1.13
CA GLY A 114 -9.31 -1.01 0.32
C GLY A 114 -8.15 -0.26 0.98
N LEU A 115 -7.28 0.42 0.21
CA LEU A 115 -6.30 1.33 0.78
C LEU A 115 -7.00 2.66 1.08
N ARG A 116 -7.27 2.93 2.36
CA ARG A 116 -7.92 4.18 2.78
C ARG A 116 -6.89 5.31 2.75
N ILE A 117 -7.24 6.41 2.08
CA ILE A 117 -6.37 7.59 1.98
C ILE A 117 -7.03 8.76 2.70
N ALA A 118 -6.31 9.41 3.61
CA ALA A 118 -6.74 10.62 4.31
C ALA A 118 -5.76 11.76 4.06
N ARG A 119 -6.27 12.99 4.06
CA ARG A 119 -5.47 14.22 3.91
C ARG A 119 -5.81 15.18 5.03
N ARG A 120 -4.79 15.84 5.58
CA ARG A 120 -4.90 17.03 6.44
C ARG A 120 -4.19 18.16 5.72
N SER A 121 -4.81 19.32 5.66
CA SER A 121 -4.17 20.54 5.18
C SER A 121 -4.33 21.64 6.22
N THR A 122 -3.25 22.37 6.47
CA THR A 122 -3.27 23.60 7.28
C THR A 122 -3.39 24.85 6.41
N ARG A 123 -3.45 24.69 5.08
CA ARG A 123 -3.77 25.77 4.15
C ARG A 123 -5.26 26.09 4.31
N TRP A 124 -5.54 27.27 4.87
CA TRP A 124 -6.89 27.83 4.88
C TRP A 124 -7.34 28.07 3.43
N LEU A 125 -8.53 27.59 3.08
CA LEU A 125 -9.23 27.90 1.82
C LEU A 125 -9.73 29.34 1.84
#